data_AF-A0A2N3CQD8-F1
#
_entry.id   AF-A0A2N3CQD8-F1
#
_cell.length_a   1.000
_cell.length_b   1.000
_cell.length_c   1.000
_cell.angle_alpha   90.00
_cell.angle_beta   90.00
_cell.angle_gamma   90.00
#
_symmetry.space_group_name_H-M   'P 1'
#
loop_
_entity.id
_entity.type
_entity.pdbx_description
1 polymer ?
#
loop_
_entity_poly.entity_id
_entity_poly.type
_entity_poly.pdbx_seq_one_letter_code
_entity_poly.pdbx_strand_id
1 'polypeptide(L)'
;MLTNTITYGLLIALAIALVVAAFTDIRRRQIDNWLNGAIALGAPLFWWSSGLSLWPDVAIQLGMALAAFALLAGLFALKAMGGGDVKLLTVLALWVRPELFM
;
A
#
# COMPACT_ATOMS: atom_id res chain seq x y z
N MET A 1 -11.71 -2.68 21.50
CA MET A 1 -12.81 -2.75 20.51
C MET A 1 -13.45 -1.36 20.31
N LEU A 2 -12.67 -0.34 19.99
CA LEU A 2 -13.17 0.93 19.43
C LEU A 2 -12.41 1.12 18.13
N THR A 3 -12.85 0.41 17.10
CA THR A 3 -12.28 0.62 15.78
C THR A 3 -12.72 1.99 15.30
N ASN A 4 -11.77 2.92 15.13
CA ASN A 4 -12.02 4.30 14.74
C ASN A 4 -12.76 4.35 13.40
N THR A 5 -13.89 5.07 13.34
CA THR A 5 -14.64 5.34 12.10
C THR A 5 -13.72 5.86 10.98
N ILE A 6 -12.68 6.60 11.35
CA ILE A 6 -11.63 7.10 10.46
C ILE A 6 -10.86 5.96 9.79
N THR A 7 -10.46 4.93 10.55
CA THR A 7 -9.72 3.78 10.02
C THR A 7 -10.54 3.03 8.97
N TYR A 8 -11.83 2.78 9.24
CA TYR A 8 -12.71 2.17 8.25
C TYR A 8 -12.95 3.08 7.04
N GLY A 9 -13.11 4.39 7.24
CA GLY A 9 -13.20 5.35 6.15
C GLY A 9 -11.97 5.31 5.24
N LEU A 10 -10.77 5.22 5.81
CA LEU A 10 -9.52 5.09 5.07
C LEU A 10 -9.42 3.75 4.33
N LEU A 11 -9.86 2.65 4.94
CA LEU A 11 -9.91 1.34 4.27
C LEU A 11 -10.93 1.31 3.12
N ILE A 12 -12.08 1.97 3.27
CA ILE A 12 -13.06 2.14 2.20
C ILE A 12 -12.45 2.99 1.07
N ALA A 13 -11.77 4.08 1.41
CA ALA A 13 -11.07 4.91 0.41
C ALA A 13 -9.98 4.11 -0.32
N LEU A 14 -9.21 3.28 0.40
CA LEU A 14 -8.24 2.36 -0.19
C LEU A 14 -8.92 1.37 -1.14
N ALA A 15 -10.04 0.76 -0.72
CA ALA A 15 -10.79 -0.17 -1.55
C ALA A 15 -11.27 0.49 -2.86
N ILE A 16 -11.82 1.71 -2.77
CA ILE A 16 -12.22 2.50 -3.94
C ILE A 16 -11.01 2.77 -4.84
N ALA A 17 -9.87 3.18 -4.27
CA ALA A 17 -8.65 3.42 -5.02
C ALA A 17 -8.15 2.17 -5.76
N LEU A 18 -8.29 0.98 -5.15
CA LEU A 18 -7.94 -0.29 -5.80
C LEU A 18 -8.91 -0.69 -6.91
N VAL A 19 -10.21 -0.43 -6.77
CA VAL A 19 -11.17 -0.62 -7.86
C VAL A 19 -10.84 0.31 -9.03
N VAL A 20 -10.50 1.58 -8.74
CA VAL A 20 -10.04 2.52 -9.77
C VAL A 20 -8.77 2.02 -10.43
N ALA A 21 -7.78 1.56 -9.66
CA ALA A 21 -6.52 1.01 -10.18
C ALA A 21 -6.79 -0.17 -11.13
N ALA A 22 -7.63 -1.12 -10.71
CA ALA A 22 -8.02 -2.28 -11.51
C ALA A 22 -8.73 -1.86 -12.80
N PHE A 23 -9.65 -0.89 -12.73
CA PHE A 23 -10.34 -0.38 -13.91
C PHE A 23 -9.39 0.32 -14.89
N THR A 24 -8.48 1.15 -14.39
CA THR A 24 -7.46 1.82 -15.22
C THR A 24 -6.49 0.82 -15.84
N ASP A 25 -6.12 -0.22 -15.09
CA ASP A 25 -5.21 -1.26 -15.57
C ASP A 25 -5.85 -2.11 -16.68
N ILE A 26 -7.12 -2.52 -16.53
CA ILE A 26 -7.85 -3.24 -17.60
C ILE A 26 -7.96 -2.38 -18.87
N ARG A 27 -8.16 -1.07 -18.73
CA ARG A 27 -8.45 -0.19 -19.87
C ARG A 27 -7.19 0.34 -20.58
N ARG A 28 -6.12 0.60 -19.83
CA ARG A 28 -4.90 1.27 -20.34
C ARG A 28 -3.61 0.47 -20.09
N ARG A 29 -3.67 -0.62 -19.31
CA ARG A 29 -2.51 -1.39 -18.82
C ARG A 29 -1.45 -0.50 -18.17
N GLN A 30 -1.90 0.55 -17.51
CA GLN A 30 -1.07 1.56 -16.86
C GLN A 30 -1.70 1.94 -15.53
N ILE A 31 -0.91 1.93 -14.47
CA ILE A 31 -1.29 2.43 -13.15
C ILE A 31 -0.66 3.80 -12.97
N ASP A 32 -1.50 4.82 -12.82
CA ASP A 32 -1.07 6.22 -12.72
C ASP A 32 -0.26 6.45 -11.43
N ASN A 33 0.86 7.15 -11.55
CA ASN A 33 1.71 7.50 -10.40
C ASN A 33 0.95 8.33 -9.35
N TRP A 34 -0.03 9.13 -9.78
CA TRP A 34 -0.83 9.93 -8.87
C TRP A 34 -1.71 9.08 -7.96
N LEU A 35 -2.28 7.98 -8.48
CA LEU A 35 -3.06 7.04 -7.68
C LEU A 35 -2.18 6.36 -6.63
N ASN A 36 -1.02 5.87 -7.03
CA ASN A 36 -0.04 5.30 -6.09
C ASN A 36 0.42 6.32 -5.04
N GLY A 37 0.63 7.58 -5.45
CA GLY A 37 0.97 8.66 -4.52
C GLY A 37 -0.14 8.95 -3.50
N ALA A 38 -1.40 8.96 -3.94
CA ALA A 38 -2.55 9.13 -3.05
C ALA A 38 -2.66 7.98 -2.03
N ILE A 39 -2.47 6.73 -2.48
CA ILE A 39 -2.48 5.56 -1.60
C ILE A 39 -1.30 5.64 -0.61
N ALA A 40 -0.12 6.08 -1.03
CA ALA A 40 1.04 6.21 -0.15
C ALA A 40 0.83 7.29 0.93
N LEU A 41 0.25 8.43 0.56
CA LEU A 41 -0.05 9.52 1.49
C LEU A 41 -1.18 9.17 2.47
N GLY A 42 -2.08 8.25 2.11
CA GLY A 42 -3.10 7.75 3.03
C GLY A 42 -2.54 6.84 4.13
N ALA A 43 -1.38 6.20 3.92
CA ALA A 43 -0.81 5.26 4.89
C ALA A 43 -0.43 5.92 6.24
N PRO A 44 0.24 7.08 6.30
CA PRO A 44 0.46 7.79 7.56
C PRO A 44 -0.82 8.12 8.34
N LEU A 45 -1.89 8.51 7.64
CA LEU A 45 -3.20 8.76 8.26
C LEU A 45 -3.79 7.46 8.81
N PHE A 46 -3.61 6.35 8.08
CA PHE A 46 -4.04 5.03 8.53
C PHE A 46 -3.29 4.59 9.79
N TRP A 47 -1.97 4.74 9.83
CA TRP A 47 -1.14 4.42 11.01
C TRP A 47 -1.58 5.21 12.23
N TRP A 48 -1.78 6.52 12.06
CA TRP A 48 -2.24 7.38 13.15
C TRP A 48 -3.64 7.00 13.64
N SER A 49 -4.60 6.80 12.73
CA SER A 49 -5.97 6.41 13.09
C SER A 49 -6.04 5.03 13.76
N SER A 50 -5.09 4.16 13.42
CA SER A 50 -4.94 2.79 13.91
C SER A 50 -4.29 2.71 15.30
N GLY A 51 -3.72 3.81 15.79
CA GLY A 51 -2.95 3.84 17.03
C GLY A 51 -1.59 3.14 16.93
N LEU A 52 -1.04 3.03 15.72
CA LEU A 52 0.24 2.36 15.47
C LEU A 52 1.37 3.18 16.11
N SER A 53 2.26 2.53 16.87
CA SER A 53 3.34 3.26 17.53
C SER A 53 4.36 3.75 16.50
N LEU A 54 4.85 4.99 16.66
CA LEU A 54 5.90 5.54 15.78
C LEU A 54 7.18 4.70 15.83
N TRP A 55 7.45 4.11 16.98
CA TRP A 55 8.55 3.18 17.17
C TRP A 55 8.12 2.07 18.15
N PRO A 56 8.32 0.79 17.82
CA PRO A 56 9.03 0.28 16.63
C PRO A 56 8.15 0.06 15.39
N ASP A 57 6.83 0.18 15.51
CA ASP A 57 5.91 -0.39 14.50
C ASP A 57 6.00 0.28 13.13
N VAL A 58 6.02 1.62 13.06
CA VAL A 58 6.20 2.34 11.77
C VAL A 58 7.55 2.01 11.12
N ALA A 59 8.61 1.85 11.92
CA ALA A 59 9.93 1.50 11.38
C ALA A 59 9.92 0.09 10.76
N ILE A 60 9.27 -0.86 11.42
CA ILE A 60 9.06 -2.22 10.89
C ILE A 60 8.21 -2.17 9.62
N GLN A 61 7.11 -1.40 9.63
CA GLN A 61 6.23 -1.20 8.47
C GLN A 61 7.00 -0.68 7.25
N LEU A 62 7.83 0.35 7.43
CA LEU A 62 8.68 0.91 6.38
C LEU A 62 9.73 -0.09 5.92
N GLY A 63 10.35 -0.82 6.84
CA GLY A 63 11.30 -1.90 6.52
C GLY A 63 10.67 -2.99 5.66
N MET A 64 9.46 -3.43 6.00
CA MET A 64 8.72 -4.41 5.20
C MET A 64 8.34 -3.86 3.82
N ALA A 65 7.89 -2.61 3.73
CA ALA A 65 7.56 -1.99 2.44
C ALA A 65 8.80 -1.86 1.54
N LEU A 66 9.96 -1.52 2.09
CA LEU A 66 11.23 -1.50 1.36
C LEU A 66 11.67 -2.89 0.91
N ALA A 67 11.52 -3.91 1.77
CA ALA A 67 11.83 -5.29 1.41
C ALA A 67 10.91 -5.80 0.28
N ALA A 68 9.60 -5.51 0.37
CA ALA A 68 8.63 -5.82 -0.67
C ALA A 68 8.99 -5.11 -1.99
N PHE A 69 9.33 -3.82 -1.95
CA PHE A 69 9.79 -3.09 -3.12
C PHE A 69 11.03 -3.73 -3.74
N ALA A 70 12.04 -4.07 -2.94
CA ALA A 70 13.27 -4.67 -3.44
C ALA A 70 13.01 -6.01 -4.14
N LEU A 71 12.15 -6.87 -3.56
CA LEU A 71 11.74 -8.13 -4.17
C LEU A 71 10.99 -7.91 -5.49
N LEU A 72 9.99 -7.03 -5.49
CA LEU A 72 9.17 -6.73 -6.67
C LEU A 72 9.98 -6.04 -7.77
N ALA A 73 10.89 -5.15 -7.41
CA ALA A 73 11.83 -4.52 -8.34
C ALA A 73 12.77 -5.55 -8.97
N GLY A 74 13.22 -6.55 -8.20
CA GLY A 74 13.94 -7.71 -8.74
C GLY A 74 13.12 -8.48 -9.78
N LEU A 75 11.85 -8.78 -9.49
CA LEU A 75 10.95 -9.43 -10.44
C LEU A 75 10.70 -8.59 -11.71
N PHE A 76 10.60 -7.27 -11.57
CA PHE A 76 10.50 -6.36 -12.70
C PHE A 76 11.78 -6.34 -13.55
N ALA A 77 12.96 -6.35 -12.93
CA ALA A 77 14.24 -6.46 -13.64
C ALA A 77 14.35 -7.77 -14.43
N LEU A 78 13.76 -8.85 -13.92
CA LEU A 78 13.63 -10.14 -14.60
C LEU A 78 12.50 -10.18 -15.65
N LYS A 79 11.78 -9.08 -15.89
CA LYS A 79 10.61 -8.98 -16.78
C LYS A 79 9.45 -9.93 -16.42
N ALA A 80 9.41 -10.41 -15.18
CA ALA A 80 8.35 -11.29 -14.69
C ALA A 80 7.07 -10.52 -14.31
N MET A 81 7.17 -9.21 -14.08
CA MET A 81 6.06 -8.37 -13.59
C MET A 81 6.09 -6.98 -14.25
N GLY A 82 4.92 -6.35 -14.39
CA GLY A 82 4.80 -4.98 -14.88
C GLY A 82 5.24 -3.94 -13.85
N GLY A 83 5.81 -2.82 -14.30
CA GLY A 83 6.25 -1.75 -13.40
C GLY A 83 5.11 -1.03 -12.67
N GLY A 84 3.87 -1.12 -13.18
CA GLY A 84 2.68 -0.66 -12.49
C GLY A 84 2.41 -1.45 -11.21
N ASP A 85 2.39 -2.78 -11.32
CA ASP A 85 2.14 -3.70 -10.21
C ASP A 85 3.17 -3.54 -9.11
N VAL A 86 4.45 -3.41 -9.47
CA VAL A 86 5.53 -3.15 -8.50
C VAL A 86 5.25 -1.92 -7.66
N LYS A 87 4.83 -0.82 -8.29
CA LYS A 87 4.52 0.43 -7.58
C LYS A 87 3.30 0.26 -6.67
N LEU A 88 2.22 -0.31 -7.18
CA LEU A 88 0.98 -0.49 -6.44
C LEU A 88 1.19 -1.39 -5.21
N LEU A 89 1.81 -2.56 -5.41
CA LEU A 89 2.06 -3.52 -4.34
C LEU A 89 3.03 -3.00 -3.28
N THR A 90 4.04 -2.20 -3.69
CA THR A 90 4.95 -1.53 -2.75
C THR A 90 4.20 -0.56 -1.85
N VAL A 91 3.33 0.27 -2.43
CA VAL A 91 2.55 1.22 -1.65
C VAL A 91 1.53 0.49 -0.78
N LEU A 92 0.93 -0.58 -1.26
CA LEU A 92 0.02 -1.42 -0.47
C LEU A 92 0.69 -2.05 0.75
N ALA A 93 2.00 -2.37 0.67
CA ALA A 93 2.74 -2.87 1.82
C ALA A 93 2.76 -1.89 3.01
N LEU A 94 2.53 -0.59 2.78
CA LEU A 94 2.39 0.41 3.85
C LEU A 94 1.06 0.31 4.61
N TRP A 95 0.06 -0.39 4.07
CA TRP A 95 -1.28 -0.53 4.66
C TRP A 95 -1.49 -1.84 5.42
N VAL A 96 -0.58 -2.81 5.27
CA VAL A 96 -0.72 -4.14 5.85
C VAL A 96 -0.01 -4.22 7.20
N ARG A 97 -0.75 -4.42 8.28
CA ARG A 97 -0.14 -4.53 9.62
C ARG A 97 0.75 -5.78 9.72
N PRO A 98 1.98 -5.70 10.26
CA PRO A 98 2.87 -6.85 10.40
C PRO A 98 2.26 -7.99 11.22
N GLU A 99 1.46 -7.63 12.22
CA GLU A 99 0.72 -8.53 13.13
C GLU A 99 -0.14 -9.56 12.40
N LEU A 100 -0.53 -9.29 11.15
CA LEU A 100 -1.37 -10.20 10.35
C LEU A 100 -0.63 -11.47 9.91
N PHE A 101 0.70 -11.49 10.01
CA PHE A 101 1.55 -12.60 9.55
C PHE A 101 2.40 -13.25 10.65
N MET A 102 2.30 -12.76 11.90
CA MET A 102 3.05 -13.25 13.07
C MET A 102 2.11 -14.07 13.96
#